data_AF-A0A4Q9W1X8-F1
#
_entry.id   AF-A0A4Q9W1X8-F1
#
_cell.length_a   1.000
_cell.length_b   1.000
_cell.length_c   1.000
_cell.angle_alpha   90.00
_cell.angle_beta   90.00
_cell.angle_gamma   90.00
#
_symmetry.space_group_name_H-M   'P 1'
#
loop_
_entity.id
_entity.type
_entity.pdbx_description
1 polymer ?
#
loop_
_entity_poly.entity_id
_entity_poly.type
_entity_poly.pdbx_seq_one_letter_code
_entity_poly.pdbx_strand_id
1 'polypeptide(L)'
;LASKNAKDVAIEIFSLSKGYNMSGFRVGFAVGNKKMIQALKKYQTHTNAGMFGALQDAATYALNHYDEFLEKQNEIFRRRRDNFESQLKHAHLPFVHSKGGIYIWLHTPPGYDSEAFEQLLLKEKSILVAPGKPFGENGNQY
;
A
#
# COMPACT_ATOMS: atom_id res chain seq x y z
N LEU A 1 -3.17 13.39 10.69
CA LEU A 1 -1.99 14.28 10.77
C LEU A 1 -1.47 14.42 12.20
N ALA A 2 -0.49 13.59 12.53
CA ALA A 2 0.11 13.48 13.88
C ALA A 2 1.17 14.56 14.18
N SER A 3 1.79 15.17 13.15
CA SER A 3 2.85 16.17 13.34
C SER A 3 2.28 17.56 13.62
N LYS A 4 2.95 18.32 14.50
CA LYS A 4 2.61 19.72 14.80
C LYS A 4 2.59 20.55 13.51
N ASN A 5 1.58 21.41 13.36
CA ASN A 5 1.35 22.29 12.19
C ASN A 5 1.14 21.55 10.84
N ALA A 6 1.02 20.22 10.82
CA ALA A 6 0.84 19.49 9.56
C ALA A 6 -0.47 19.85 8.84
N LYS A 7 -1.53 20.20 9.57
CA LYS A 7 -2.79 20.67 8.97
C LYS A 7 -2.63 21.98 8.18
N ASP A 8 -1.57 22.75 8.40
CA ASP A 8 -1.34 24.00 7.69
C ASP A 8 -0.69 23.77 6.33
N VAL A 9 -0.01 22.63 6.14
CA VAL A 9 0.83 22.37 4.96
C VAL A 9 0.50 21.08 4.22
N ALA A 10 -0.30 20.19 4.81
CA ALA A 10 -0.52 18.84 4.27
C ALA A 10 -1.97 18.38 4.31
N ILE A 11 -2.24 17.39 3.47
CA ILE A 11 -3.40 16.50 3.56
C ILE A 11 -2.90 15.06 3.64
N GLU A 12 -3.72 14.20 4.24
CA GLU A 12 -3.51 12.77 4.36
C GLU A 12 -4.64 12.07 3.59
N ILE A 13 -4.27 11.13 2.71
CA ILE A 13 -5.23 10.34 1.93
C ILE A 13 -5.23 8.94 2.50
N PHE A 14 -6.41 8.45 2.88
CA PHE A 14 -6.60 7.13 3.45
C PHE A 14 -7.53 6.30 2.56
N SER A 15 -7.26 5.01 2.47
CA SER A 15 -8.02 4.07 1.64
C SER A 15 -8.50 2.89 2.48
N LEU A 16 -9.75 2.49 2.28
CA LEU A 16 -10.30 1.30 2.93
C LEU A 16 -9.88 0.01 2.21
N SER A 17 -9.17 0.10 1.08
CA SER A 17 -8.88 -1.03 0.20
C SER A 17 -8.07 -2.16 0.85
N LYS A 18 -7.10 -1.81 1.71
CA LYS A 18 -6.16 -2.79 2.30
C LYS A 18 -6.55 -3.11 3.73
N GLY A 19 -6.75 -2.07 4.55
CA GLY A 19 -7.14 -2.23 5.95
C GLY A 19 -8.40 -3.07 6.11
N TYR A 20 -9.45 -2.76 5.35
CA TYR A 20 -10.74 -3.44 5.44
C TYR A 20 -10.96 -4.50 4.36
N ASN A 21 -9.92 -4.89 3.59
CA ASN A 21 -10.05 -5.81 2.44
C ASN A 21 -11.08 -5.37 1.37
N MET A 22 -11.29 -4.07 1.18
CA MET A 22 -12.30 -3.49 0.26
C MET A 22 -11.69 -2.95 -1.05
N SER A 23 -10.71 -3.64 -1.64
CA SER A 23 -9.95 -3.10 -2.77
C SER A 23 -10.80 -2.79 -4.01
N GLY A 24 -11.75 -3.68 -4.32
CA GLY A 24 -12.71 -3.51 -5.42
C GLY A 24 -13.85 -2.51 -5.15
N PHE A 25 -14.05 -2.08 -3.90
CA PHE A 25 -15.17 -1.20 -3.53
C PHE A 25 -14.89 0.27 -3.81
N ARG A 26 -13.61 0.64 -4.00
CA ARG A 26 -13.16 1.98 -4.43
C ARG A 26 -13.59 3.12 -3.49
N VAL A 27 -13.36 2.96 -2.19
CA VAL A 27 -13.67 3.99 -1.18
C VAL A 27 -12.44 4.38 -0.33
N GLY A 28 -12.36 5.68 -0.02
CA GLY A 28 -11.30 6.34 0.73
C GLY A 28 -11.66 7.80 0.98
N PHE A 29 -10.80 8.53 1.68
CA PHE A 29 -11.02 9.93 2.03
C PHE A 29 -9.71 10.71 2.15
N ALA A 30 -9.82 12.04 2.07
CA ALA A 30 -8.72 12.96 2.34
C ALA A 30 -9.06 13.86 3.54
N VAL A 31 -8.09 14.07 4.43
CA VAL A 31 -8.23 14.93 5.62
C VAL A 31 -7.00 15.84 5.77
N GLY A 32 -7.17 17.06 6.30
CA GLY A 32 -6.03 17.96 6.56
C GLY A 32 -6.33 19.41 6.19
N ASN A 33 -5.42 20.03 5.45
CA ASN A 33 -5.47 21.46 5.11
C ASN A 33 -6.81 21.89 4.49
N LYS A 34 -7.46 22.87 5.13
CA LYS A 34 -8.78 23.36 4.72
C LYS A 34 -8.82 23.83 3.27
N LYS A 35 -7.81 24.59 2.81
CA LYS A 35 -7.80 25.13 1.44
C LYS A 35 -7.66 24.00 0.41
N MET A 36 -6.77 23.04 0.66
CA MET A 36 -6.58 21.87 -0.20
C MET A 36 -7.84 20.99 -0.26
N ILE A 37 -8.49 20.73 0.88
CA ILE A 37 -9.73 19.95 0.93
C ILE A 37 -10.86 20.67 0.18
N GLN A 38 -11.02 21.99 0.31
CA GLN A 38 -12.03 22.72 -0.45
C GLN A 38 -11.77 22.68 -1.97
N ALA A 39 -10.50 22.77 -2.38
CA ALA A 39 -10.13 22.63 -3.79
C ALA A 39 -10.49 21.23 -4.33
N LEU A 40 -10.19 20.16 -3.57
CA LEU A 40 -10.58 18.79 -3.93
C LEU A 40 -12.10 18.61 -4.01
N LYS A 41 -12.86 19.14 -3.03
CA LYS A 41 -14.33 19.11 -3.07
C LYS A 41 -14.87 19.78 -4.32
N LYS A 42 -14.37 20.98 -4.66
CA LYS A 42 -14.76 21.70 -5.88
C LYS A 42 -14.41 20.90 -7.13
N TYR A 43 -13.23 20.31 -7.22
CA TYR A 43 -12.88 19.44 -8.35
C TYR A 43 -13.84 18.26 -8.50
N GLN A 44 -14.22 17.63 -7.39
CA GLN A 44 -15.15 16.49 -7.40
C GLN A 44 -16.56 16.86 -7.87
N THR A 45 -17.04 18.10 -7.65
CA THR A 45 -18.36 18.50 -8.18
C THR A 45 -18.40 18.59 -9.72
N HIS A 46 -17.25 18.68 -10.38
CA HIS A 46 -17.16 18.77 -11.85
C HIS A 46 -16.84 17.42 -12.51
N THR A 47 -16.28 16.49 -11.75
CA THR A 47 -15.79 15.20 -12.28
C THR A 47 -16.59 14.00 -11.81
N ASN A 48 -17.43 14.19 -10.78
CA ASN A 48 -18.22 13.13 -10.16
C ASN A 48 -19.60 13.68 -9.74
N ALA A 49 -20.55 12.77 -9.53
CA ALA A 49 -21.92 13.09 -9.07
C ALA A 49 -22.18 12.65 -7.62
N GLY A 50 -21.12 12.51 -6.82
CA GLY A 50 -21.17 11.95 -5.46
C GLY A 50 -20.87 10.45 -5.42
N MET A 51 -20.71 9.92 -4.21
CA MET A 51 -20.44 8.50 -3.98
C MET A 51 -21.76 7.73 -3.81
N PHE A 52 -21.80 6.49 -4.31
CA PHE A 52 -22.97 5.62 -4.16
C PHE A 52 -23.38 5.47 -2.68
N GLY A 53 -24.66 5.73 -2.36
CA GLY A 53 -25.15 5.80 -0.98
C GLY A 53 -24.86 4.53 -0.17
N ALA A 54 -25.21 3.36 -0.69
CA ALA A 54 -24.95 2.10 0.01
C ALA A 54 -23.45 1.81 0.22
N LEU A 55 -22.58 2.32 -0.66
CA LEU A 55 -21.13 2.24 -0.46
C LEU A 55 -20.67 3.17 0.68
N GLN A 56 -21.27 4.35 0.82
CA GLN A 56 -21.03 5.24 1.97
C GLN A 56 -21.49 4.58 3.28
N ASP A 57 -22.63 3.89 3.27
CA ASP A 57 -23.14 3.16 4.44
C ASP A 57 -22.19 2.02 4.85
N ALA A 58 -21.73 1.23 3.87
CA ALA A 58 -20.75 0.17 4.11
C ALA A 58 -19.41 0.72 4.64
N ALA A 59 -18.94 1.84 4.09
CA ALA A 59 -17.74 2.51 4.58
C ALA A 59 -17.90 3.07 6.00
N THR A 60 -19.08 3.62 6.30
CA THR A 60 -19.42 4.10 7.65
C THR A 60 -19.42 2.97 8.66
N TYR A 61 -20.04 1.83 8.31
CA TYR A 61 -20.03 0.65 9.16
C TYR A 61 -18.62 0.11 9.40
N ALA A 62 -17.79 0.04 8.35
CA ALA A 62 -16.39 -0.38 8.47
C ALA A 62 -15.60 0.55 9.40
N LEU A 63 -15.68 1.87 9.20
CA LEU A 63 -14.93 2.84 9.99
C LEU A 63 -15.36 2.89 11.47
N ASN A 64 -16.62 2.57 11.78
CA ASN A 64 -17.14 2.65 13.15
C ASN A 64 -16.93 1.37 13.97
N HIS A 65 -16.70 0.21 13.34
CA HIS A 65 -16.80 -1.08 14.04
C HIS A 65 -15.61 -2.05 13.83
N TYR A 66 -14.62 -1.71 13.01
CA TYR A 66 -13.58 -2.68 12.58
C TYR A 66 -12.16 -2.29 13.00
N ASP A 67 -11.98 -1.52 14.07
CA ASP A 67 -10.63 -1.20 14.56
C ASP A 67 -9.85 -2.46 14.96
N GLU A 68 -10.46 -3.40 15.70
CA GLU A 68 -9.85 -4.69 16.06
C GLU A 68 -9.50 -5.54 14.82
N PHE A 69 -10.29 -5.42 13.75
CA PHE A 69 -9.99 -6.11 12.50
C PHE A 69 -8.72 -5.55 11.83
N LEU A 70 -8.50 -4.24 11.90
CA LEU A 70 -7.27 -3.62 11.40
C LEU A 70 -6.03 -4.13 12.16
N GLU A 71 -6.14 -4.23 13.49
CA GLU A 71 -5.07 -4.80 14.31
C GLU A 71 -4.76 -6.25 13.95
N LYS A 72 -5.81 -7.06 13.76
CA LYS A 72 -5.68 -8.46 13.32
C LYS A 72 -5.04 -8.57 11.93
N GLN A 73 -5.41 -7.70 11.01
CA GLN A 73 -4.81 -7.65 9.67
C GLN A 73 -3.31 -7.33 9.76
N ASN A 74 -2.93 -6.35 10.59
CA ASN A 74 -1.53 -6.02 10.83
C ASN A 74 -0.75 -7.21 11.40
N GLU A 75 -1.32 -7.95 12.36
CA GLU A 75 -0.68 -9.13 12.94
C GLU A 75 -0.51 -10.26 11.91
N ILE A 76 -1.51 -10.50 11.06
CA ILE A 76 -1.41 -11.49 9.97
C ILE A 76 -0.25 -11.15 9.03
N PHE A 77 -0.14 -9.90 8.59
CA PHE A 77 0.92 -9.49 7.68
C PHE A 77 2.30 -9.44 8.36
N ARG A 78 2.37 -9.08 9.64
CA ARG A 78 3.58 -9.18 10.45
C ARG A 78 4.12 -10.61 10.47
N ARG A 79 3.27 -11.59 10.83
CA ARG A 79 3.67 -13.01 10.85
C ARG A 79 4.08 -13.54 9.48
N ARG A 80 3.36 -13.14 8.42
CA ARG A 80 3.71 -13.49 7.03
C ARG A 80 5.09 -12.95 6.65
N ARG A 81 5.34 -11.67 6.95
CA ARG A 81 6.64 -11.02 6.73
C ARG A 81 7.74 -11.78 7.48
N ASP A 82 7.57 -12.00 8.78
CA ASP A 82 8.61 -12.60 9.62
C ASP A 82 8.99 -14.01 9.13
N ASN A 83 8.00 -14.81 8.74
CA ASN A 83 8.24 -16.13 8.16
C ASN A 83 9.00 -16.04 6.83
N PHE A 84 8.58 -15.16 5.92
CA PHE A 84 9.23 -15.04 4.61
C PHE A 84 10.65 -14.47 4.71
N GLU A 85 10.83 -13.41 5.49
CA GLU A 85 12.15 -12.82 5.74
C GLU A 85 13.10 -13.82 6.42
N SER A 86 12.60 -14.70 7.30
CA SER A 86 13.41 -15.77 7.88
C SER A 86 13.92 -16.76 6.82
N GLN A 87 13.10 -17.11 5.82
CA GLN A 87 13.53 -17.99 4.73
C GLN A 87 14.54 -17.30 3.81
N LEU A 88 14.34 -16.02 3.50
CA LEU A 88 15.31 -15.25 2.71
C LEU A 88 16.67 -15.16 3.42
N LYS A 89 16.67 -14.92 4.74
CA LYS A 89 17.90 -14.92 5.55
C LYS A 89 18.60 -16.28 5.52
N HIS A 90 17.84 -17.36 5.66
CA HIS A 90 18.38 -18.72 5.60
C HIS A 90 19.01 -19.03 4.23
N ALA A 91 18.41 -18.52 3.15
CA ALA A 91 18.92 -18.66 1.79
C ALA A 91 20.00 -17.62 1.40
N HIS A 92 20.44 -16.78 2.34
CA HIS A 92 21.40 -15.69 2.10
C HIS A 92 20.97 -14.70 1.00
N LEU A 93 19.66 -14.49 0.82
CA LEU A 93 19.13 -13.53 -0.13
C LEU A 93 19.03 -12.14 0.53
N PRO A 94 19.67 -11.09 -0.02
CA PRO A 94 19.61 -9.74 0.54
C PRO A 94 18.25 -9.08 0.27
N PHE A 95 17.68 -8.43 1.29
CA PHE A 95 16.42 -7.69 1.21
C PHE A 95 16.40 -6.53 2.22
N VAL A 96 15.50 -5.57 2.03
CA VAL A 96 15.23 -4.50 2.99
C VAL A 96 14.12 -4.94 3.95
N HIS A 97 14.41 -4.95 5.25
CA HIS A 97 13.42 -5.29 6.28
C HIS A 97 12.19 -4.38 6.19
N SER A 98 11.01 -5.00 6.06
CA SER A 98 9.75 -4.28 5.88
C SER A 98 9.20 -3.80 7.22
N LYS A 99 9.08 -2.48 7.39
CA LYS A 99 8.52 -1.86 8.61
C LYS A 99 6.99 -1.70 8.57
N GLY A 100 6.36 -1.98 7.43
CA GLY A 100 4.92 -1.82 7.23
C GLY A 100 4.51 -2.10 5.78
N GLY A 101 3.22 -2.06 5.52
CA GLY A 101 2.68 -2.49 4.23
C GLY A 101 2.60 -4.01 4.11
N ILE A 102 2.54 -4.51 2.88
CA ILE A 102 2.29 -5.93 2.57
C ILE A 102 3.33 -6.54 1.61
N TYR A 103 4.45 -5.85 1.43
CA TYR A 103 5.50 -6.21 0.47
C TYR A 103 6.85 -6.33 1.17
N ILE A 104 7.75 -7.09 0.55
CA ILE A 104 9.16 -7.18 0.87
C ILE A 104 9.94 -6.67 -0.34
N TRP A 105 10.96 -5.87 -0.08
CA TRP A 105 11.81 -5.28 -1.13
C TRP A 105 13.09 -6.11 -1.22
N LEU A 106 13.17 -6.98 -2.23
CA LEU A 106 14.22 -7.97 -2.40
C LEU A 106 15.26 -7.44 -3.38
N HIS A 107 16.56 -7.62 -3.12
CA HIS A 107 17.57 -7.24 -4.10
C HIS A 107 17.65 -8.25 -5.25
N THR A 108 17.92 -7.77 -6.46
CA THR A 108 18.30 -8.64 -7.57
C THR A 108 19.72 -9.19 -7.36
N PRO A 109 20.02 -10.41 -7.84
CA PRO A 109 21.38 -10.93 -7.83
C PRO A 109 22.29 -10.13 -8.79
N PRO A 110 23.62 -10.11 -8.56
CA PRO A 110 24.57 -9.47 -9.47
C PRO A 110 24.40 -9.95 -10.92
N GLY A 111 24.44 -9.02 -11.87
CA GLY A 111 24.25 -9.30 -13.29
C GLY A 111 22.78 -9.31 -13.76
N TYR A 112 21.82 -9.14 -12.84
CA TYR A 112 20.40 -8.98 -13.17
C TYR A 112 19.91 -7.61 -12.74
N ASP A 113 19.24 -6.91 -13.66
CA ASP A 113 18.32 -5.83 -13.28
C ASP A 113 16.95 -6.39 -12.88
N SER A 114 16.06 -5.50 -12.42
CA SER A 114 14.74 -5.89 -11.91
C SER A 114 13.87 -6.61 -12.93
N GLU A 115 13.92 -6.22 -14.20
CA GLU A 115 13.07 -6.81 -15.25
C GLU A 115 13.63 -8.17 -15.67
N ALA A 116 14.95 -8.28 -15.82
CA ALA A 116 15.62 -9.55 -16.11
C ALA A 116 15.38 -10.57 -14.98
N PHE A 117 15.42 -10.13 -13.72
CA PHE A 117 15.16 -11.01 -12.58
C PHE A 117 13.68 -11.42 -12.47
N GLU A 118 12.74 -10.51 -12.72
CA GLU A 118 11.31 -10.83 -12.80
C GLU A 118 11.03 -11.90 -13.86
N GLN A 119 11.60 -11.74 -15.06
CA GLN A 119 11.46 -12.72 -16.14
C GLN A 119 12.07 -14.08 -15.78
N LEU A 120 13.23 -14.10 -15.12
CA LEU A 120 13.85 -15.34 -14.64
C LEU A 120 12.97 -16.05 -13.62
N LEU A 121 12.48 -15.33 -12.60
CA LEU A 121 11.62 -15.90 -11.56
C LEU A 121 10.31 -16.42 -12.15
N LEU A 122 9.71 -15.70 -13.09
CA LEU A 122 8.48 -16.11 -13.74
C LEU A 122 8.68 -17.37 -14.59
N LYS A 123 9.71 -17.40 -15.45
CA LYS A 123 9.95 -18.50 -16.38
C LYS A 123 10.48 -19.76 -15.69
N GLU A 124 11.47 -19.60 -14.81
CA GLU A 124 12.21 -20.74 -14.24
C GLU A 124 11.62 -21.23 -12.92
N LYS A 125 10.86 -20.38 -12.21
CA LYS A 125 10.31 -20.68 -10.88
C LYS A 125 8.79 -20.54 -10.79
N SER A 126 8.13 -20.03 -11.84
CA SER A 126 6.69 -19.71 -11.80
C SER A 126 6.32 -18.76 -10.67
N ILE A 127 7.23 -17.85 -10.31
CA ILE A 127 7.03 -16.82 -9.30
C ILE A 127 6.91 -15.47 -10.01
N LEU A 128 5.71 -14.89 -9.99
CA LEU A 128 5.49 -13.54 -10.48
C LEU A 128 5.83 -12.52 -9.39
N VAL A 129 6.68 -11.56 -9.72
CA VAL A 129 7.04 -10.42 -8.88
C VAL A 129 6.78 -9.11 -9.62
N ALA A 130 6.74 -7.99 -8.91
CA ALA A 130 6.76 -6.68 -9.53
C ALA A 130 8.23 -6.22 -9.65
N PRO A 131 8.75 -5.92 -10.84
CA PRO A 131 10.11 -5.41 -10.98
C PRO A 131 10.20 -4.03 -10.33
N GLY A 132 11.36 -3.66 -9.78
CA GLY A 132 11.55 -2.38 -9.13
C GLY A 132 11.64 -1.17 -10.08
N LYS A 133 12.03 -1.36 -11.36
CA LYS A 133 12.18 -0.27 -12.34
C LYS A 133 10.97 0.68 -12.47
N PRO A 134 9.71 0.23 -12.56
CA PRO A 134 8.54 1.12 -12.59
C PRO A 134 8.33 1.96 -11.31
N PHE A 135 8.95 1.59 -10.19
CA PHE A 135 8.92 2.36 -8.94
C PHE A 135 9.99 3.46 -8.88
N GLY A 136 10.85 3.56 -9.91
CA GLY A 136 11.89 4.57 -10.06
C GLY A 136 13.27 3.99 -10.32
N GLU A 137 14.21 4.84 -10.73
CA GLU A 137 15.58 4.42 -11.09
C GLU A 137 16.30 3.67 -9.96
N ASN A 138 16.07 4.08 -8.71
CA ASN A 138 16.63 3.43 -7.52
C ASN A 138 16.06 2.02 -7.27
N GLY A 139 15.01 1.62 -7.98
CA GLY A 139 14.44 0.28 -7.93
C GLY A 139 15.06 -0.71 -8.91
N ASN A 140 15.96 -0.30 -9.80
CA ASN A 140 16.45 -1.18 -10.88
C ASN A 140 17.25 -2.41 -10.38
N GLN A 141 17.68 -2.39 -9.12
CA GLN A 141 18.39 -3.51 -8.45
C GLN A 141 17.50 -4.24 -7.43
N TYR A 142 16.18 -4.12 -7.58
CA TYR A 142 15.17 -4.72 -6.71
C TYR A 142 14.00 -5.34 -7.49
#